data_AF-A0A964EPB4-F1
#
_entry.id   AF-A0A964EPB4-F1
#
_cell.length_a   1.000
_cell.length_b   1.000
_cell.length_c   1.000
_cell.angle_alpha   90.00
_cell.angle_beta   90.00
_cell.angle_gamma   90.00
#
_symmetry.space_group_name_H-M   'P 1'
#
loop_
_entity.id
_entity.type
_entity.pdbx_description
1 polymer ?
#
loop_
_entity_poly.entity_id
_entity_poly.type
_entity_poly.pdbx_seq_one_letter_code
_entity_poly.pdbx_strand_id
1 'polypeptide(L)'
;MALLACFFLSMAQPAVSQSVDRFVTVRGDTLSLVLTGVEDFKVMYKKPGKEKVHSMSKERVFSVIHANGKEEFIYQVDSLEDNEYSIQQMQHYIWGWQDAGTYHNGWTGIVGLASGVTSAYLGPIFGLIPSGVVIVLIGGRSPRMEGRKTPHPEWMNDEAYVEGYLTRARAKKVRNAAIGSLAGYLAGLVILNNRP
;
A
#
# COMPACT_ATOMS: atom_id res chain seq x y z
N MET A 1 -43.37 58.64 11.87
CA MET A 1 -41.98 58.60 11.38
C MET A 1 -41.14 57.95 12.46
N ALA A 2 -41.08 56.61 12.53
CA ALA A 2 -40.24 55.73 11.72
C ALA A 2 -38.74 55.96 11.98
N LEU A 3 -38.14 55.20 12.89
CA LEU A 3 -37.15 54.14 12.56
C LEU A 3 -36.37 53.73 13.82
N LEU A 4 -36.74 52.55 14.33
CA LEU A 4 -36.01 51.79 15.34
C LEU A 4 -35.03 50.89 14.58
N ALA A 5 -33.74 51.19 14.60
CA ALA A 5 -32.73 50.40 13.91
C ALA A 5 -32.16 49.33 14.86
N CYS A 6 -32.72 48.13 14.82
CA CYS A 6 -32.15 46.95 15.46
C CYS A 6 -30.89 46.50 14.70
N PHE A 7 -29.72 46.76 15.28
CA PHE A 7 -28.43 46.30 14.77
C PHE A 7 -28.28 44.80 15.11
N PHE A 8 -28.74 43.93 14.20
CA PHE A 8 -28.53 42.48 14.28
C PHE A 8 -27.04 42.19 14.02
N LEU A 9 -26.25 42.08 15.09
CA LEU A 9 -24.87 41.61 15.03
C LEU A 9 -24.89 40.11 14.70
N SER A 10 -24.81 39.78 13.40
CA SER A 10 -24.66 38.42 12.92
C SER A 10 -23.30 37.89 13.38
N MET A 11 -23.31 37.07 14.44
CA MET A 11 -22.17 36.24 14.79
C MET A 11 -22.00 35.19 13.70
N ALA A 12 -21.18 35.50 12.69
CA ALA A 12 -20.59 34.49 11.83
C ALA A 12 -19.71 33.61 12.73
N GLN A 13 -20.25 32.48 13.19
CA GLN A 13 -19.44 31.47 13.87
C GLN A 13 -18.36 31.02 12.88
N PRO A 14 -17.07 30.99 13.27
CA PRO A 14 -16.06 30.40 12.42
C PRO A 14 -16.44 28.94 12.21
N ALA A 15 -16.62 28.56 10.95
CA ALA A 15 -16.82 27.16 10.58
C ALA A 15 -15.70 26.36 11.26
N VAL A 16 -16.07 25.43 12.15
CA VAL A 16 -15.10 24.54 12.79
C VAL A 16 -14.41 23.79 11.66
N SER A 17 -13.17 24.20 11.36
CA SER A 17 -12.32 23.49 10.43
C SER A 17 -12.17 22.09 10.99
N GLN A 18 -12.74 21.09 10.32
CA GLN A 18 -12.53 19.70 10.69
C GLN A 18 -11.02 19.47 10.70
N SER A 19 -10.46 19.17 11.87
CA SER A 19 -9.08 18.76 12.01
C SER A 19 -8.91 17.48 11.18
N VAL A 20 -8.16 17.57 10.09
CA VAL A 20 -7.88 16.41 9.25
C VAL A 20 -6.72 15.66 9.90
N ASP A 21 -6.98 14.41 10.28
CA ASP A 21 -5.99 13.51 10.84
C ASP A 21 -5.34 12.68 9.72
N ARG A 22 -4.20 12.07 10.02
CA ARG A 22 -3.48 11.18 9.10
C ARG A 22 -3.38 9.79 9.69
N PHE A 23 -4.03 8.84 9.04
CA PHE A 23 -3.98 7.44 9.43
C PHE A 23 -2.80 6.80 8.70
N VAL A 24 -1.80 6.35 9.45
CA VAL A 24 -0.71 5.53 8.94
C VAL A 24 -1.18 4.08 9.00
N THR A 25 -1.20 3.41 7.86
CA THR A 25 -1.55 1.99 7.80
C THR A 25 -0.34 1.12 8.12
N VAL A 26 -0.57 -0.15 8.44
CA VAL A 26 0.51 -1.16 8.58
C VAL A 26 1.33 -1.39 7.30
N ARG A 27 0.89 -0.83 6.17
CA ARG A 27 1.63 -0.83 4.89
C ARG A 27 2.44 0.45 4.67
N GLY A 28 2.34 1.41 5.58
CA GLY A 28 2.94 2.73 5.47
C GLY A 28 2.16 3.72 4.60
N ASP A 29 1.01 3.35 4.06
CA ASP A 29 0.15 4.31 3.34
C ASP A 29 -0.44 5.30 4.34
N THR A 30 -0.40 6.59 4.01
CA THR A 30 -1.00 7.65 4.83
C THR A 30 -2.33 8.09 4.24
N LEU A 31 -3.41 7.99 5.02
CA LEU A 31 -4.76 8.38 4.62
C LEU A 31 -5.21 9.63 5.39
N SER A 32 -5.58 10.70 4.68
CA SER A 32 -6.15 11.91 5.29
C SER A 32 -7.62 11.69 5.63
N LEU A 33 -7.91 11.43 6.92
CA LEU A 33 -9.23 11.04 7.43
C LEU A 33 -9.52 11.81 8.73
N VAL A 34 -10.79 11.88 9.14
CA VAL A 34 -11.18 12.48 10.42
C VAL A 34 -11.58 11.37 11.37
N LEU A 35 -10.84 11.19 12.47
CA LEU A 35 -11.16 10.19 13.48
C LEU A 35 -12.50 10.53 14.15
N THR A 36 -13.42 9.56 14.18
CA THR A 36 -14.75 9.73 14.80
C THR A 36 -14.89 8.92 16.08
N GLY A 37 -14.18 7.79 16.19
CA GLY A 37 -14.18 6.96 17.39
C GLY A 37 -13.29 5.72 17.23
N VAL A 38 -12.91 5.13 18.35
CA VAL A 38 -12.15 3.89 18.42
C VAL A 38 -12.97 2.90 19.26
N GLU A 39 -13.39 1.80 18.66
CA GLU A 39 -14.03 0.67 19.33
C GLU A 39 -13.03 -0.48 19.48
N ASP A 40 -13.42 -1.60 20.10
CA ASP A 40 -12.50 -2.70 20.44
C ASP A 40 -11.70 -3.23 19.23
N PHE A 41 -12.35 -3.51 18.10
CA PHE A 41 -11.72 -4.11 16.91
C PHE A 41 -11.66 -3.20 15.68
N LYS A 42 -12.24 -2.00 15.75
CA LYS A 42 -12.36 -1.11 14.58
C LYS A 42 -12.16 0.35 14.94
N VAL A 43 -11.62 1.10 13.99
CA VAL A 43 -11.53 2.56 14.02
C VAL A 43 -12.60 3.13 13.10
N MET A 44 -13.36 4.09 13.61
CA MET A 44 -14.40 4.80 12.87
C MET A 44 -13.85 6.14 12.38
N TYR A 45 -14.08 6.43 11.10
CA TYR A 45 -13.55 7.62 10.47
C TYR A 45 -14.52 8.20 9.45
N LYS A 46 -14.32 9.48 9.13
CA LYS A 46 -14.97 10.18 8.02
C LYS A 46 -13.93 10.60 7.00
N LYS A 47 -14.35 10.71 5.74
CA LYS A 47 -13.55 11.42 4.74
C LYS A 47 -13.72 12.93 4.99
N PRO A 48 -12.67 13.75 4.80
CA PRO A 48 -12.76 15.19 4.97
C PRO A 48 -13.95 15.77 4.17
N GLY A 49 -14.81 16.55 4.83
CA GLY A 49 -15.99 17.14 4.20
C GLY A 49 -17.11 16.17 3.81
N LYS A 50 -17.08 14.93 4.32
CA LYS A 50 -18.16 13.94 4.15
C LYS A 50 -18.75 13.55 5.51
N GLU A 51 -20.07 13.42 5.57
CA GLU A 51 -20.75 13.05 6.82
C GLU A 51 -20.79 11.53 7.04
N LYS A 52 -20.74 10.74 5.96
CA LYS A 52 -20.81 9.28 6.03
C LYS A 52 -19.64 8.72 6.83
N VAL A 53 -19.98 8.02 7.91
CA VAL A 53 -19.02 7.30 8.76
C VAL A 53 -18.67 5.96 8.11
N HIS A 54 -17.38 5.67 8.11
CA HIS A 54 -16.79 4.41 7.68
C HIS A 54 -16.05 3.77 8.85
N SER A 55 -15.76 2.47 8.73
CA SER A 55 -14.96 1.73 9.70
C SER A 55 -13.82 0.99 9.00
N MET A 56 -12.75 0.74 9.76
CA MET A 56 -11.62 -0.09 9.37
C MET A 56 -11.18 -0.93 10.56
N SER A 57 -10.74 -2.18 10.34
CA SER A 57 -10.11 -2.99 11.40
C SER A 57 -8.90 -2.26 11.99
N LYS A 58 -8.72 -2.34 13.31
CA LYS A 58 -7.52 -1.81 13.99
C LYS A 58 -6.23 -2.42 13.46
N GLU A 59 -6.25 -3.69 13.09
CA GLU A 59 -5.09 -4.42 12.54
C GLU A 59 -4.52 -3.79 11.26
N ARG A 60 -5.30 -2.92 10.60
CA ARG A 60 -4.88 -2.22 9.38
C ARG A 60 -4.29 -0.84 9.65
N VAL A 61 -4.43 -0.33 10.87
CA VAL A 61 -4.03 1.02 11.28
C VAL A 61 -2.85 0.91 12.23
N PHE A 62 -1.72 1.44 11.82
CA PHE A 62 -0.52 1.51 12.66
C PHE A 62 -0.64 2.65 13.68
N SER A 63 -0.84 3.88 13.18
CA SER A 63 -0.97 5.07 14.02
C SER A 63 -1.92 6.10 13.40
N VAL A 64 -2.39 7.02 14.24
CA VAL A 64 -3.14 8.21 13.84
C VAL A 64 -2.35 9.43 14.29
N ILE A 65 -1.96 10.26 13.32
CA ILE A 65 -1.35 11.56 13.57
C ILE A 65 -2.47 12.59 13.54
N HIS A 66 -2.82 13.09 14.72
CA HIS A 66 -3.85 14.11 14.91
C HIS A 66 -3.42 15.44 14.29
N ALA A 67 -4.37 16.32 13.97
CA ALA A 67 -4.05 17.64 13.40
C ALA A 67 -3.13 18.52 14.27
N ASN A 68 -3.06 18.24 15.59
CA ASN A 68 -2.13 18.90 16.52
C ASN A 68 -0.70 18.34 16.45
N GLY A 69 -0.43 17.35 15.59
CA GLY A 69 0.86 16.70 15.44
C GLY A 69 1.13 15.57 16.43
N LYS A 70 0.23 15.31 17.39
CA LYS A 70 0.37 14.17 18.30
C LYS A 70 0.09 12.87 17.55
N GLU A 71 1.02 11.92 17.63
CA GLU A 71 0.85 10.58 17.10
C GLU A 71 0.32 9.65 18.19
N GLU A 72 -0.72 8.88 17.86
CA GLU A 72 -1.32 7.86 18.70
C GLU A 72 -1.24 6.51 17.99
N PHE A 73 -0.59 5.53 18.61
CA PHE A 73 -0.48 4.18 18.07
C PHE A 73 -1.76 3.41 18.32
N ILE A 74 -2.39 2.97 17.22
CA ILE A 74 -3.58 2.11 17.25
C ILE A 74 -3.16 0.64 17.28
N TYR A 75 -2.03 0.33 16.66
CA TYR A 75 -1.42 -0.98 16.68
C TYR A 75 -1.05 -1.38 18.11
N GLN A 76 -1.47 -2.57 18.50
CA GLN A 76 -1.22 -3.16 19.81
C GLN A 76 -0.74 -4.59 19.59
N VAL A 77 0.23 -4.99 20.39
CA VAL A 77 0.74 -6.36 20.43
C VAL A 77 -0.24 -7.21 21.22
N ASP A 78 -0.77 -8.27 20.61
CA ASP A 78 -1.49 -9.32 21.29
C ASP A 78 -0.49 -10.27 21.98
N SER A 79 -0.47 -10.22 23.31
CA SER A 79 0.37 -11.09 24.13
C SER A 79 0.09 -12.60 23.96
N LEU A 80 -1.04 -12.97 23.33
CA LEU A 80 -1.42 -14.36 23.07
C LEU A 80 -0.87 -14.89 21.74
N GLU A 81 -0.43 -14.01 20.83
CA GLU A 81 0.19 -14.38 19.55
C GLU A 81 1.71 -14.40 19.67
N ASP A 82 2.30 -15.59 19.47
CA ASP A 82 3.76 -15.72 19.39
C ASP A 82 4.27 -15.13 18.07
N ASN A 83 5.31 -14.29 18.14
CA ASN A 83 5.97 -13.57 17.04
C ASN A 83 5.28 -12.31 16.49
N GLU A 84 4.50 -11.59 17.29
CA GLU A 84 4.03 -10.27 16.89
C GLU A 84 5.12 -9.19 17.09
N TYR A 85 5.21 -8.25 16.16
CA TYR A 85 6.20 -7.18 16.22
C TYR A 85 5.87 -6.18 17.32
N SER A 86 6.87 -5.73 18.07
CA SER A 86 6.74 -4.51 18.86
C SER A 86 6.43 -3.30 17.96
N ILE A 87 5.91 -2.21 18.54
CA ILE A 87 5.62 -0.96 17.79
C ILE A 87 6.85 -0.49 16.99
N GLN A 88 8.05 -0.59 17.56
CA GLN A 88 9.31 -0.20 16.91
C GLN A 88 9.66 -1.12 15.74
N GLN A 89 9.55 -2.44 15.94
CA GLN A 89 9.77 -3.42 14.86
C GLN A 89 8.74 -3.25 13.73
N MET A 90 7.46 -3.01 14.05
CA MET A 90 6.43 -2.75 13.07
C MET A 90 6.72 -1.45 12.28
N GLN A 91 7.25 -0.42 12.94
CA GLN A 91 7.69 0.80 12.27
C GLN A 91 8.84 0.52 11.29
N HIS A 92 9.84 -0.26 11.69
CA HIS A 92 10.95 -0.68 10.82
C HIS A 92 10.44 -1.50 9.62
N TYR A 93 9.51 -2.44 9.86
CA TYR A 93 8.83 -3.20 8.82
C TYR A 93 8.13 -2.28 7.80
N ILE A 94 7.39 -1.27 8.28
CA ILE A 94 6.73 -0.28 7.43
C ILE A 94 7.74 0.48 6.57
N TRP A 95 8.86 0.92 7.13
CA TRP A 95 9.92 1.61 6.39
C TRP A 95 10.51 0.72 5.30
N GLY A 96 10.83 -0.53 5.63
CA GLY A 96 11.30 -1.52 4.67
C GLY A 96 10.30 -1.74 3.53
N TRP A 97 9.02 -1.85 3.87
CA TRP A 97 7.93 -1.99 2.90
C TRP A 97 7.84 -0.78 1.94
N GLN A 98 7.88 0.44 2.48
CA GLN A 98 7.86 1.67 1.69
C GLN A 98 9.08 1.77 0.75
N ASP A 99 10.27 1.49 1.26
CA ASP A 99 11.52 1.55 0.50
C ASP A 99 11.56 0.51 -0.62
N ALA A 100 11.07 -0.70 -0.38
CA ALA A 100 10.90 -1.69 -1.44
C ALA A 100 9.88 -1.25 -2.50
N GLY A 101 8.81 -0.56 -2.10
CA GLY A 101 7.83 0.04 -3.01
C GLY A 101 8.47 1.01 -4.00
N THR A 102 9.32 1.90 -3.49
CA THR A 102 9.95 2.99 -4.25
C THR A 102 11.16 2.51 -5.06
N TYR A 103 12.08 1.77 -4.42
CA TYR A 103 13.42 1.53 -4.98
C TYR A 103 13.62 0.14 -5.59
N HIS A 104 12.68 -0.80 -5.43
CA HIS A 104 12.82 -2.10 -6.08
C HIS A 104 12.56 -2.01 -7.60
N ASN A 105 13.49 -2.52 -8.39
CA ASN A 105 13.45 -2.48 -9.85
C ASN A 105 12.33 -3.35 -10.47
N GLY A 106 11.88 -2.96 -11.66
CA GLY A 106 10.74 -3.59 -12.35
C GLY A 106 11.10 -4.62 -13.42
N TRP A 107 12.36 -5.05 -13.53
CA TRP A 107 12.86 -5.88 -14.65
C TRP A 107 12.11 -7.20 -14.85
N THR A 108 11.52 -7.77 -13.80
CA THR A 108 10.73 -9.01 -13.90
C THR A 108 9.51 -8.86 -14.81
N GLY A 109 9.02 -7.63 -15.02
CA GLY A 109 7.98 -7.36 -16.01
C GLY A 109 8.44 -7.58 -17.45
N ILE A 110 9.71 -7.31 -17.76
CA ILE A 110 10.29 -7.56 -19.10
C ILE A 110 10.39 -9.07 -19.34
N VAL A 111 10.86 -9.84 -18.35
CA VAL A 111 10.88 -11.30 -18.41
C VAL A 111 9.47 -11.86 -18.56
N GLY A 112 8.52 -11.31 -17.80
CA GLY A 112 7.10 -11.62 -17.95
C GLY A 112 6.65 -11.41 -19.38
N LEU A 113 6.84 -10.21 -19.94
CA LEU A 113 6.46 -9.88 -21.31
C LEU A 113 7.05 -10.84 -22.33
N ALA A 114 8.36 -11.11 -22.27
CA ALA A 114 9.01 -12.06 -23.16
C ALA A 114 8.36 -13.47 -23.05
N SER A 115 8.13 -13.94 -21.83
CA SER A 115 7.46 -15.23 -21.60
C SER A 115 6.04 -15.25 -22.16
N GLY A 116 5.29 -14.15 -22.02
CA GLY A 116 3.95 -13.97 -22.57
C GLY A 116 3.90 -14.07 -24.09
N VAL A 117 4.82 -13.37 -24.77
CA VAL A 117 4.90 -13.42 -26.24
C VAL A 117 5.21 -14.84 -26.71
N THR A 118 6.14 -15.54 -26.06
CA THR A 118 6.44 -16.94 -26.40
C THR A 118 5.27 -17.87 -26.09
N SER A 119 4.55 -17.59 -25.01
CA SER A 119 3.34 -18.29 -24.58
C SER A 119 2.25 -18.27 -25.64
N ALA A 120 2.08 -17.17 -26.37
CA ALA A 120 1.04 -17.03 -27.40
C ALA A 120 1.14 -18.06 -28.54
N TYR A 121 2.34 -18.56 -28.84
CA TYR A 121 2.56 -19.57 -29.88
C TYR A 121 1.95 -20.94 -29.56
N LEU A 122 1.63 -21.21 -28.28
CA LEU A 122 0.93 -22.44 -27.88
C LEU A 122 -0.61 -22.32 -27.96
N GLY A 123 -1.11 -21.20 -28.48
CA GLY A 123 -2.53 -20.97 -28.74
C GLY A 123 -3.37 -20.71 -27.48
N PRO A 124 -4.70 -20.55 -27.63
CA PRO A 124 -5.59 -20.07 -26.57
C PRO A 124 -5.70 -20.98 -25.34
N ILE A 125 -5.55 -22.30 -25.52
CA ILE A 125 -5.85 -23.31 -24.49
C ILE A 125 -4.64 -23.52 -23.56
N PHE A 126 -3.45 -23.70 -24.13
CA PHE A 126 -2.21 -23.97 -23.37
C PHE A 126 -1.27 -22.77 -23.30
N GLY A 127 -1.64 -21.67 -23.94
CA GLY A 127 -0.83 -20.48 -24.11
C GLY A 127 -0.26 -19.92 -22.82
N LEU A 128 -1.03 -19.90 -21.74
CA LEU A 128 -0.60 -19.29 -20.47
C LEU A 128 0.28 -20.21 -19.59
N ILE A 129 0.45 -21.49 -19.93
CA ILE A 129 1.22 -22.44 -19.10
C ILE A 129 2.69 -21.98 -18.94
N PRO A 130 3.45 -21.65 -20.02
CA PRO A 130 4.84 -21.18 -19.87
C PRO A 130 4.96 -19.91 -19.02
N SER A 131 4.01 -18.98 -19.17
CA SER A 131 3.92 -17.77 -18.35
C SER A 131 3.72 -18.10 -16.86
N GLY A 132 2.85 -19.06 -16.54
CA GLY A 132 2.64 -19.54 -15.17
C GLY A 132 3.92 -20.11 -14.55
N VAL A 133 4.66 -20.94 -15.30
CA VAL A 133 5.94 -21.50 -14.85
C VAL A 133 6.96 -20.40 -14.53
N VAL A 134 7.10 -19.40 -15.41
CA VAL A 134 8.02 -18.27 -15.20
C VAL A 134 7.65 -17.47 -13.95
N ILE A 135 6.36 -17.23 -13.70
CA ILE A 135 5.89 -16.51 -12.50
C ILE A 135 6.27 -17.28 -11.23
N VAL A 136 6.07 -18.60 -11.21
CA VAL A 136 6.45 -19.47 -10.07
C VAL A 136 7.96 -19.41 -9.83
N LEU A 137 8.78 -19.53 -10.87
CA LEU A 137 10.24 -19.45 -10.76
C LEU A 137 10.73 -18.08 -10.25
N ILE A 138 10.07 -16.99 -10.66
CA ILE A 138 10.36 -15.64 -10.18
C ILE A 138 9.98 -15.48 -8.70
N GLY A 139 8.83 -16.02 -8.30
CA GLY A 139 8.30 -15.95 -6.94
C GLY A 139 9.12 -16.78 -5.94
N GLY A 140 9.63 -17.93 -6.35
CA GLY A 140 10.45 -18.82 -5.52
C GLY A 140 11.85 -18.26 -5.19
N ARG A 141 12.32 -17.24 -5.91
CA ARG A 141 13.61 -16.59 -5.61
C ARG A 141 13.44 -15.34 -4.76
N SER A 142 14.11 -15.30 -3.61
CA SER A 142 14.14 -14.12 -2.76
C SER A 142 14.71 -12.90 -3.50
N PRO A 143 14.09 -11.71 -3.36
CA PRO A 143 14.66 -10.46 -3.85
C PRO A 143 16.03 -10.21 -3.21
N ARG A 144 17.02 -9.75 -3.97
CA ARG A 144 18.34 -9.37 -3.43
C ARG A 144 18.35 -7.94 -2.94
N MET A 145 18.79 -7.65 -1.71
CA MET A 145 18.85 -6.28 -1.19
C MET A 145 20.15 -5.52 -1.52
N GLU A 146 21.15 -6.20 -2.11
CA GLU A 146 22.49 -5.64 -2.36
C GLU A 146 22.50 -4.44 -3.33
N GLY A 147 23.31 -3.43 -3.00
CA GLY A 147 23.64 -2.29 -3.88
C GLY A 147 22.59 -1.18 -3.99
N ARG A 148 21.65 -1.09 -3.03
CA ARG A 148 20.48 -0.22 -3.15
C ARG A 148 20.66 1.16 -2.52
N LYS A 149 20.10 2.17 -3.19
CA LYS A 149 19.86 3.51 -2.63
C LYS A 149 18.61 3.43 -1.76
N THR A 150 18.76 3.20 -0.47
CA THR A 150 17.66 3.38 0.49
C THR A 150 17.92 4.64 1.30
N PRO A 151 16.88 5.41 1.67
CA PRO A 151 17.00 6.51 2.61
C PRO A 151 17.52 6.04 3.98
N HIS A 152 17.27 4.77 4.33
CA HIS A 152 17.66 4.18 5.60
C HIS A 152 18.63 3.00 5.43
N PRO A 153 19.92 3.25 5.14
CA PRO A 153 20.93 2.20 5.09
C PRO A 153 21.23 1.58 6.47
N GLU A 154 20.99 2.32 7.55
CA GLU A 154 21.26 1.89 8.92
C GLU A 154 20.41 0.69 9.36
N TRP A 155 19.19 0.55 8.84
CA TRP A 155 18.26 -0.53 9.19
C TRP A 155 18.42 -1.77 8.29
N MET A 156 19.43 -1.82 7.42
CA MET A 156 19.63 -2.96 6.51
C MET A 156 19.96 -4.28 7.23
N ASN A 157 20.36 -4.22 8.50
CA ASN A 157 20.60 -5.38 9.36
C ASN A 157 19.47 -5.63 10.36
N ASP A 158 18.44 -4.76 10.41
CA ASP A 158 17.28 -4.93 11.27
C ASP A 158 16.31 -5.93 10.65
N GLU A 159 15.98 -7.00 11.38
CA GLU A 159 15.20 -8.12 10.87
C GLU A 159 13.81 -7.70 10.38
N ALA A 160 13.12 -6.83 11.13
CA ALA A 160 11.77 -6.38 10.77
C ALA A 160 11.80 -5.51 9.51
N TYR A 161 12.78 -4.59 9.41
CA TYR A 161 13.00 -3.81 8.19
C TYR A 161 13.27 -4.70 6.98
N VAL A 162 14.19 -5.66 7.11
CA VAL A 162 14.53 -6.62 6.05
C VAL A 162 13.29 -7.39 5.61
N GLU A 163 12.50 -7.88 6.56
CA GLU A 163 11.29 -8.65 6.26
C GLU A 163 10.25 -7.82 5.50
N GLY A 164 9.96 -6.59 5.96
CA GLY A 164 9.04 -5.68 5.29
C GLY A 164 9.48 -5.38 3.86
N TYR A 165 10.78 -5.15 3.69
CA TYR A 165 11.41 -4.94 2.39
C TYR A 165 11.24 -6.13 1.45
N LEU A 166 11.63 -7.32 1.89
CA LEU A 166 11.58 -8.54 1.11
C LEU A 166 10.15 -8.91 0.75
N THR A 167 9.20 -8.74 1.66
CA THR A 167 7.78 -9.03 1.43
C THR A 167 7.23 -8.17 0.31
N ARG A 168 7.43 -6.84 0.36
CA ARG A 168 6.96 -5.93 -0.69
C ARG A 168 7.71 -6.15 -2.01
N ALA A 169 9.02 -6.36 -1.97
CA ALA A 169 9.81 -6.60 -3.17
C ALA A 169 9.38 -7.89 -3.88
N ARG A 170 9.16 -8.98 -3.14
CA ARG A 170 8.65 -10.26 -3.70
C ARG A 170 7.28 -10.07 -4.36
N ALA A 171 6.35 -9.38 -3.68
CA ALA A 171 5.04 -9.08 -4.24
C ALA A 171 5.15 -8.24 -5.54
N LYS A 172 6.02 -7.22 -5.57
CA LYS A 172 6.26 -6.39 -6.76
C LYS A 172 6.85 -7.21 -7.92
N LYS A 173 7.81 -8.11 -7.66
CA LYS A 173 8.39 -9.00 -8.68
C LYS A 173 7.35 -9.87 -9.36
N VAL A 174 6.56 -10.60 -8.55
CA VAL A 174 5.54 -11.53 -9.01
C VAL A 174 4.46 -10.78 -9.77
N ARG A 175 3.97 -9.66 -9.22
CA ARG A 175 2.96 -8.82 -9.88
C ARG A 175 3.45 -8.30 -11.22
N ASN A 176 4.66 -7.75 -11.29
CA ASN A 176 5.20 -7.21 -12.54
C ASN A 176 5.40 -8.32 -13.57
N ALA A 177 5.88 -9.50 -13.17
CA ALA A 177 6.00 -10.65 -14.05
C ALA A 177 4.63 -11.08 -14.59
N ALA A 178 3.61 -11.20 -13.74
CA ALA A 178 2.26 -11.58 -14.15
C ALA A 178 1.63 -10.56 -15.13
N ILE A 179 1.73 -9.26 -14.83
CA ILE A 179 1.26 -8.20 -15.71
C ILE A 179 2.00 -8.24 -17.05
N GLY A 180 3.33 -8.38 -17.01
CA GLY A 180 4.17 -8.52 -18.19
C GLY A 180 3.75 -9.71 -19.04
N SER A 181 3.62 -10.90 -18.44
CA SER A 181 3.21 -12.13 -19.12
C SER A 181 1.85 -12.01 -19.78
N LEU A 182 0.87 -11.43 -19.09
CA LEU A 182 -0.45 -11.21 -19.67
C LEU A 182 -0.38 -10.24 -20.86
N ALA A 183 0.32 -9.12 -20.72
CA ALA A 183 0.50 -8.15 -21.79
C ALA A 183 1.22 -8.76 -23.00
N GLY A 184 2.29 -9.51 -22.76
CA GLY A 184 3.05 -10.21 -23.80
C GLY A 184 2.21 -11.26 -24.51
N TYR A 185 1.39 -12.00 -23.78
CA TYR A 185 0.50 -13.02 -24.36
C TYR A 185 -0.52 -12.40 -25.30
N LEU A 186 -1.21 -11.33 -24.86
CA LEU A 186 -2.17 -10.62 -25.70
C LEU A 186 -1.49 -10.01 -26.93
N ALA A 187 -0.31 -9.40 -26.77
CA ALA A 187 0.47 -8.88 -27.89
C ALA A 187 0.87 -10.00 -28.87
N GLY A 188 1.29 -11.16 -28.36
CA GLY A 188 1.64 -12.32 -29.17
C GLY A 188 0.46 -12.86 -29.98
N LEU A 189 -0.74 -12.93 -29.39
CA LEU A 189 -1.95 -13.35 -30.11
C LEU A 189 -2.28 -12.39 -31.26
N VAL A 190 -2.18 -11.07 -31.03
CA VAL A 190 -2.39 -10.06 -32.08
C VAL A 190 -1.37 -10.21 -33.21
N ILE A 191 -0.09 -10.42 -32.86
CA ILE A 191 0.98 -10.64 -33.85
C ILE A 191 0.70 -11.89 -34.69
N LEU A 192 0.26 -12.99 -34.06
CA LEU A 192 -0.04 -14.24 -34.75
C LEU A 192 -1.28 -14.15 -35.64
N ASN A 193 -2.32 -13.43 -35.18
CA ASN A 193 -3.55 -13.23 -35.95
C ASN A 193 -3.34 -12.36 -37.20
N ASN A 194 -2.34 -11.48 -37.20
CA ASN A 194 -2.02 -10.59 -38.32
C ASN A 194 -0.94 -11.14 -39.26
N ARG A 195 -0.57 -12.43 -39.13
CA ARG A 195 0.35 -13.07 -40.08
C ARG A 195 -0.40 -13.37 -41.39
N PRO A 196 0.16 -12.99 -42.57
CA PRO A 196 -0.42 -13.32 -43.86
C PRO A 196 -0.36 -14.82 -44.16
#